data_AF-E7G9Q6-F1
#
_entry.id   AF-E7G9Q6-F1
#
_cell.length_a   1.000
_cell.length_b   1.000
_cell.length_c   1.000
_cell.angle_alpha   90.00
_cell.angle_beta   90.00
_cell.angle_gamma   90.00
#
_symmetry.space_group_name_H-M   'P 1'
#
loop_
_entity.id
_entity.type
_entity.pdbx_description
1 polymer ?
#
loop_
_entity_poly.entity_id
_entity_poly.type
_entity_poly.pdbx_seq_one_letter_code
_entity_poly.pdbx_strand_id
1 'polypeptide(L)'
;MPVGKFIQLFDYLDKSSQGCKRDLQLTIKFLEKHKCPIKDVTEWLYKNDGGCDCAVLANVEKQFVVRKIISELDYRDKDDEE
;
A
#
# COMPACT_ATOMS: atom_id res chain seq x y z
N MET A 1 3.97 5.98 8.67
CA MET A 1 2.56 5.59 8.91
C MET A 1 2.51 4.10 9.26
N PRO A 2 1.77 3.66 10.29
CA PRO A 2 1.70 2.24 10.67
C PRO A 2 1.08 1.35 9.59
N VAL A 3 1.47 0.07 9.52
CA VAL A 3 0.97 -0.91 8.53
C VAL A 3 -0.55 -1.01 8.54
N GLY A 4 -1.18 -1.11 9.71
CA GLY A 4 -2.65 -1.18 9.80
C GLY A 4 -3.37 0.03 9.21
N LYS A 5 -2.69 1.17 9.09
CA LYS A 5 -3.24 2.37 8.46
C LYS A 5 -3.13 2.36 6.94
N PHE A 6 -2.12 1.69 6.38
CA PHE A 6 -2.06 1.38 4.95
C PHE A 6 -3.19 0.43 4.54
N ILE A 7 -3.46 -0.61 5.32
CA ILE A 7 -4.58 -1.53 5.04
C ILE A 7 -5.91 -0.77 4.99
N GLN A 8 -6.17 0.10 5.96
CA GLN A 8 -7.38 0.95 5.95
C GLN A 8 -7.42 1.92 4.76
N LEU A 9 -6.27 2.39 4.27
CA LEU A 9 -6.19 3.21 3.06
C LEU A 9 -6.59 2.39 1.83
N PHE A 10 -6.05 1.18 1.67
CA PHE A 10 -6.39 0.30 0.56
C PHE A 10 -7.89 -0.03 0.55
N ASP A 11 -8.45 -0.43 1.69
CA ASP A 11 -9.90 -0.66 1.84
C ASP A 11 -10.75 0.57 1.46
N TYR A 12 -10.26 1.77 1.78
CA TYR A 12 -10.95 3.02 1.46
C TYR A 12 -10.91 3.33 -0.04
N LEU A 13 -9.77 3.10 -0.69
CA LEU A 13 -9.60 3.30 -2.13
C LEU A 13 -10.42 2.29 -2.94
N ASP A 14 -10.42 1.02 -2.55
CA ASP A 14 -11.20 -0.04 -3.21
C ASP A 14 -12.71 0.27 -3.21
N LYS A 15 -13.25 0.68 -2.06
CA LYS A 15 -14.67 1.06 -1.92
C LYS A 15 -15.05 2.31 -2.70
N SER A 16 -14.07 3.15 -3.01
CA SER A 16 -14.27 4.44 -3.69
C SER A 16 -14.04 4.36 -5.21
N SER A 17 -13.78 3.17 -5.75
CA SER A 17 -13.43 2.98 -7.16
C SER A 17 -14.59 3.35 -8.10
N GLN A 18 -14.50 4.55 -8.68
CA GLN A 18 -15.32 5.01 -9.82
C GLN A 18 -14.44 5.31 -11.05
N GLY A 19 -13.27 4.67 -11.14
CA GLY A 19 -12.27 4.91 -12.19
C GLY A 19 -11.08 5.77 -11.73
N CYS A 20 -9.94 5.61 -12.40
CA CYS A 20 -8.69 6.25 -11.98
C CYS A 20 -8.56 7.68 -12.53
N LYS A 21 -8.61 8.67 -11.63
CA LYS A 21 -8.43 10.09 -11.96
C LYS A 21 -6.98 10.50 -12.22
N ARG A 22 -6.04 9.55 -12.08
CA ARG A 22 -4.58 9.77 -12.20
C ARG A 22 -4.03 10.82 -11.22
N ASP A 23 -4.71 10.99 -10.09
CA ASP A 23 -4.27 11.81 -8.97
C ASP A 23 -4.33 11.01 -7.66
N LEU A 24 -3.89 11.62 -6.56
CA LEU A 24 -3.93 11.06 -5.20
C LEU A 24 -5.04 11.70 -4.35
N GLN A 25 -6.11 12.23 -4.94
CA GLN A 25 -7.09 13.00 -4.18
C GLN A 25 -7.76 12.17 -3.08
N LEU A 26 -8.12 10.91 -3.35
CA LEU A 26 -8.73 10.06 -2.35
C LEU A 26 -7.72 9.69 -1.25
N THR A 27 -6.49 9.39 -1.64
CA THR A 27 -5.39 9.14 -0.70
C THR A 27 -5.16 10.33 0.23
N ILE A 28 -5.01 11.54 -0.32
CA ILE A 28 -4.79 12.77 0.47
C ILE A 28 -5.97 12.98 1.43
N LYS A 29 -7.21 12.86 0.95
CA LYS A 29 -8.41 12.99 1.77
C LYS A 29 -8.44 11.98 2.93
N PHE A 30 -8.02 10.75 2.69
CA PHE A 30 -7.89 9.74 3.74
C PHE A 30 -6.82 10.13 4.77
N LEU A 31 -5.67 10.62 4.32
CA LEU A 31 -4.56 11.02 5.20
C LEU A 31 -4.94 12.22 6.07
N GLU A 32 -5.59 13.23 5.49
CA GLU A 32 -6.12 14.39 6.23
C GLU A 32 -7.10 13.97 7.32
N LYS A 33 -8.11 13.16 6.96
CA LYS A 33 -9.14 12.67 7.90
C LYS A 33 -8.53 11.94 9.10
N HIS A 34 -7.41 11.27 8.90
CA HIS A 34 -6.76 10.47 9.92
C HIS A 34 -5.52 11.12 10.53
N LYS A 35 -5.24 12.39 10.20
CA LYS A 35 -4.08 13.15 10.69
C LYS A 35 -2.75 12.43 10.41
N CYS A 36 -2.65 11.76 9.27
CA CYS A 36 -1.41 11.14 8.80
C CYS A 36 -0.50 12.19 8.14
N PRO A 37 0.84 12.00 8.15
CA PRO A 37 1.78 12.92 7.53
C PRO A 37 1.68 12.83 6.00
N ILE A 38 0.94 13.75 5.38
CA ILE A 38 0.58 13.69 3.95
C ILE A 38 1.83 13.63 3.08
N LYS A 39 2.74 14.60 3.22
CA LYS A 39 3.94 14.73 2.37
C LYS A 39 4.80 13.47 2.41
N ASP A 40 5.13 13.00 3.62
CA ASP A 40 5.98 11.83 3.81
C ASP A 40 5.35 10.57 3.21
N VAL A 41 4.03 10.40 3.39
CA VAL A 41 3.32 9.24 2.84
C VAL A 41 3.23 9.33 1.32
N THR A 42 2.89 10.48 0.75
CA THR A 42 2.79 10.62 -0.71
C THR A 42 4.15 10.46 -1.39
N GLU A 43 5.23 11.02 -0.84
CA GLU A 43 6.58 10.82 -1.36
C GLU A 43 6.98 9.34 -1.31
N TRP A 44 6.63 8.64 -0.22
CA TRP A 44 6.87 7.22 -0.11
C TRP A 44 6.04 6.42 -1.13
N LEU A 45 4.76 6.77 -1.34
CA LEU A 45 3.92 6.14 -2.37
C LEU A 45 4.50 6.33 -3.77
N TYR A 46 4.96 7.55 -4.12
CA TYR A 46 5.60 7.82 -5.41
C TYR A 46 6.85 6.96 -5.63
N LYS A 47 7.68 6.77 -4.60
CA LYS A 47 8.87 5.91 -4.67
C LYS A 47 8.55 4.41 -4.84
N ASN A 48 7.31 4.01 -4.57
CA ASN A 48 6.81 2.64 -4.67
C ASN A 48 5.78 2.49 -5.81
N ASP A 49 5.90 3.31 -6.86
CA ASP A 49 5.04 3.30 -8.05
C ASP A 49 3.55 3.56 -7.76
N GLY A 50 3.22 4.20 -6.64
CA GLY A 50 1.88 4.59 -6.21
C GLY A 50 1.53 6.04 -6.56
N GLY A 51 1.78 6.47 -7.80
CA GLY A 51 1.64 7.89 -8.20
C GLY A 51 0.20 8.40 -8.36
N CYS A 52 -0.80 7.52 -8.27
CA CYS A 52 -2.21 7.85 -8.26
C CYS A 52 -2.99 6.80 -7.47
N ASP A 53 -4.23 7.09 -7.09
CA ASP A 53 -5.06 6.26 -6.22
C ASP A 53 -5.17 4.80 -6.73
N CYS A 54 -5.30 4.58 -8.04
CA CYS A 54 -5.34 3.23 -8.60
C CYS A 54 -3.97 2.53 -8.61
N ALA A 55 -2.88 3.28 -8.76
CA ALA A 55 -1.52 2.72 -8.69
C ALA A 55 -1.13 2.33 -7.26
N VAL A 56 -1.67 3.03 -6.25
CA VAL A 56 -1.53 2.62 -4.85
C VAL A 56 -2.09 1.22 -4.64
N LEU A 57 -3.29 0.92 -5.14
CA LEU A 57 -3.85 -0.44 -5.09
C LEU A 57 -3.06 -1.42 -5.98
N ALA A 58 -2.77 -1.05 -7.23
CA ALA A 58 -2.18 -1.98 -8.19
C ALA A 58 -0.71 -2.35 -7.91
N ASN A 59 0.06 -1.43 -7.30
CA ASN A 59 1.51 -1.56 -7.14
C ASN A 59 1.95 -1.57 -5.68
N VAL A 60 1.37 -0.71 -4.83
CA VAL A 60 1.81 -0.58 -3.43
C VAL A 60 1.18 -1.66 -2.57
N GLU A 61 -0.13 -1.88 -2.64
CA GLU A 61 -0.83 -2.89 -1.83
C GLU A 61 -0.23 -4.31 -2.01
N LYS A 62 0.13 -4.67 -3.24
CA LYS A 62 0.77 -5.96 -3.54
C LYS A 62 2.05 -6.17 -2.73
N GLN A 63 2.81 -5.12 -2.43
CA GLN A 63 4.03 -5.24 -1.62
C GLN A 63 3.72 -5.58 -0.16
N PHE A 64 2.56 -5.18 0.36
CA PHE A 64 2.11 -5.54 1.72
C PHE A 64 1.60 -6.99 1.78
N VAL A 65 0.99 -7.49 0.72
CA VAL A 65 0.58 -8.90 0.60
C VAL A 65 1.79 -9.81 0.39
N VAL A 66 2.71 -9.45 -0.50
CA VAL A 66 3.94 -10.21 -0.75
C VAL A 66 4.82 -10.29 0.50
N ARG A 67 4.91 -9.22 1.31
CA ARG A 67 5.63 -9.29 2.59
C ARG A 67 5.00 -10.26 3.60
N LYS A 68 3.69 -10.50 3.56
CA LYS A 68 3.07 -11.58 4.34
C LYS A 68 3.52 -12.95 3.83
N ILE A 69 3.57 -13.13 2.52
CA ILE A 69 3.96 -14.40 1.89
C ILE A 69 5.46 -14.69 2.09
N ILE A 70 6.35 -13.71 1.92
CA ILE A 70 7.81 -13.90 2.10
C ILE A 70 8.13 -14.23 3.57
N SER A 71 7.41 -13.63 4.53
CA SER A 71 7.55 -14.00 5.94
C SER A 71 7.15 -15.46 6.24
N GLU A 72 6.35 -16.09 5.38
CA GLU A 72 5.95 -17.51 5.47
C GLU A 72 6.83 -18.42 4.60
N LEU A 73 7.43 -17.90 3.52
CA LEU A 73 8.28 -18.67 2.59
C LEU A 73 9.77 -18.70 2.99
N ASP A 74 10.29 -17.72 3.74
CA ASP A 74 11.65 -17.75 4.32
C ASP A 74 11.84 -18.88 5.37
N TYR A 75 10.78 -19.64 5.68
CA TYR A 75 10.81 -20.79 6.59
C TYR A 75 10.99 -22.15 5.89
N ARG A 76 11.04 -22.21 4.55
CA ARG A 76 11.12 -23.49 3.79
C ARG A 76 12.46 -23.79 3.11
N ASP A 77 13.49 -22.96 3.28
CA ASP A 77 14.84 -23.24 2.79
C ASP A 77 15.84 -23.56 3.92
N LYS A 78 15.44 -24.43 4.84
CA LYS A 78 16.37 -25.23 5.67
C LYS A 78 15.78 -26.62 5.72
N ASP A 79 16.21 -27.50 4.83
CA ASP A 79 16.27 -28.96 4.95
C ASP A 79 16.41 -29.53 3.54
N ASP A 80 17.62 -29.43 2.97
CA ASP A 80 18.13 -30.37 1.96
C ASP A 80 19.66 -30.18 1.90
N GLU A 81 20.29 -30.51 3.04
CA GLU A 81 21.70 -30.88 3.10
C GLU A 81 21.73 -32.34 3.59
N GLU A 82 21.66 -33.28 2.66
CA GLU A 82 22.20 -34.65 2.81
C GLU A 82 22.64 -35.23 1.46
#